data_AF-W9DLT0-F1
#
_entry.id   AF-W9DLT0-F1
#
_cell.length_a   1.000
_cell.length_b   1.000
_cell.length_c   1.000
_cell.angle_alpha   90.00
_cell.angle_beta   90.00
_cell.angle_gamma   90.00
#
_symmetry.space_group_name_H-M   'P 1'
#
loop_
_entity.id
_entity.type
_entity.pdbx_description
1 polymer ?
#
loop_
_entity_poly.entity_id
_entity_poly.type
_entity_poly.pdbx_seq_one_letter_code
_entity_poly.pdbx_strand_id
1 'polypeptide(L)'
;MLPAAGARTGIVTAVGLAGVAAVAQSVAVVIGVVTGAEPAFLSWPLLVLFAVLPAGLALGLLLRATPGIAAGVLAGAGVVAACGAVADAQVAIDASRMARPELLLPQVEVSPAWLGLGLLLAGKLLLAVSGVIALRSARSLPDDTSGRDRVRQPLALLAAAFGLLLGIGALLGPYTSTDPLLLDSAALDGPPLVLAGAVLLVIAVPVAAALGVASRAGGVASGILGGLALGGLPLAVLPLVAAWRLEFVHPTAGPVFVLVGAGCLAALATLPSRWLAVLLVRDDGSDGAGLPRQRVLYGIAGALAVLAGASAIAGAMTPLVIGPDGQQVDSPVQFLLYPLGLGLGLLGVAAFLPAVAAWVRPVFSVAWVGVLLVGAQVLSVPIAADELPIDTTHGPAGWWTFGAVVFALLLAVCSLVAGVVEREETGRPSAVSDAEVSGGIGGKLVGAGAALAGVLVLGAFLLPVVHSVDYVPAALSERIDLAFWGVLLASLAVLGVLVLVPRSGRVSAVALLIAAIGVVGLRLLESYAVGRRYDVSIGLGMWFAIGAIVVLAALAVTVAIRGRSTER
;
A
#
# COMPACT_ATOMS: atom_id res chain seq x y z
N MET A 1 -35.73 5.42 14.66
CA MET A 1 -36.19 5.20 13.27
C MET A 1 -35.64 6.21 12.25
N LEU A 2 -35.32 7.46 12.62
CA LEU A 2 -34.74 8.47 11.72
C LEU A 2 -33.33 8.18 11.11
N PRO A 3 -32.37 7.50 11.77
CA PRO A 3 -31.01 7.35 11.21
C PRO A 3 -30.91 6.35 10.05
N ALA A 4 -31.81 5.35 9.97
CA ALA A 4 -31.80 4.34 8.92
C ALA A 4 -32.27 4.87 7.55
N ALA A 5 -33.17 5.85 7.55
CA ALA A 5 -33.63 6.51 6.32
C ALA A 5 -32.49 7.31 5.65
N GLY A 6 -31.69 8.02 6.46
CA GLY A 6 -30.51 8.76 5.99
C GLY A 6 -29.37 7.87 5.47
N ALA A 7 -29.20 6.68 6.06
CA ALA A 7 -28.24 5.69 5.58
C ALA A 7 -28.59 5.21 4.16
N ARG A 8 -29.87 4.88 3.94
CA ARG A 8 -30.36 4.35 2.67
C ARG A 8 -30.29 5.39 1.56
N THR A 9 -30.67 6.65 1.82
CA THR A 9 -30.55 7.74 0.84
C THR A 9 -29.10 7.98 0.44
N GLY A 10 -28.16 7.95 1.39
CA GLY A 10 -26.74 8.09 1.07
C GLY A 10 -26.16 6.94 0.22
N ILE A 11 -26.67 5.72 0.39
CA ILE A 11 -26.27 4.59 -0.48
C ILE A 11 -26.90 4.71 -1.87
N VAL A 12 -28.15 5.18 -1.97
CA VAL A 12 -28.80 5.48 -3.26
C VAL A 12 -28.02 6.55 -4.03
N THR A 13 -27.59 7.64 -3.36
CA THR A 13 -26.79 8.68 -4.01
C THR A 13 -25.44 8.14 -4.47
N ALA A 14 -24.79 7.28 -3.67
CA ALA A 14 -23.57 6.61 -4.09
C ALA A 14 -23.77 5.72 -5.32
N VAL A 15 -24.84 4.92 -5.37
CA VAL A 15 -25.18 4.10 -6.55
C VAL A 15 -25.47 4.98 -7.77
N GLY A 16 -26.19 6.08 -7.60
CA GLY A 16 -26.44 7.04 -8.68
C GLY A 16 -25.12 7.62 -9.22
N LEU A 17 -24.20 8.02 -8.33
CA LEU A 17 -22.88 8.52 -8.72
C LEU A 17 -22.03 7.45 -9.42
N ALA A 18 -22.11 6.19 -8.99
CA ALA A 18 -21.46 5.07 -9.66
C ALA A 18 -22.05 4.82 -11.05
N GLY A 19 -23.35 5.03 -11.24
CA GLY A 19 -24.00 4.99 -12.55
C GLY A 19 -23.47 6.09 -13.48
N VAL A 20 -23.34 7.32 -13.00
CA VAL A 20 -22.73 8.43 -13.77
C VAL A 20 -21.27 8.11 -14.10
N ALA A 21 -20.51 7.56 -13.15
CA ALA A 21 -19.14 7.11 -13.37
C ALA A 21 -19.05 6.05 -14.48
N ALA A 22 -19.93 5.03 -14.45
CA ALA A 22 -19.98 3.98 -15.46
C ALA A 22 -20.30 4.52 -16.85
N VAL A 23 -21.25 5.45 -16.96
CA VAL A 23 -21.58 6.13 -18.22
C VAL A 23 -20.39 6.93 -18.74
N ALA A 24 -19.77 7.75 -17.88
CA ALA A 24 -18.60 8.55 -18.28
C ALA A 24 -17.45 7.68 -18.80
N GLN A 25 -17.11 6.60 -18.08
CA GLN A 25 -16.07 5.66 -18.52
C GLN A 25 -16.44 4.93 -19.82
N SER A 26 -17.70 4.52 -19.98
CA SER A 26 -18.17 3.85 -21.20
C SER A 26 -18.10 4.77 -22.41
N VAL A 27 -18.55 6.03 -22.26
CA VAL A 27 -18.49 7.04 -23.31
C VAL A 27 -17.04 7.39 -23.66
N ALA A 28 -16.16 7.50 -22.65
CA ALA A 28 -14.73 7.75 -22.85
C ALA A 28 -14.08 6.70 -23.77
N VAL A 29 -14.38 5.42 -23.53
CA VAL A 29 -13.84 4.31 -24.31
C VAL A 29 -14.37 4.32 -25.75
N VAL A 30 -15.65 4.65 -25.94
CA VAL A 30 -16.26 4.68 -27.28
C VAL A 30 -15.78 5.85 -28.13
N ILE A 31 -15.62 7.04 -27.52
CA ILE A 31 -15.12 8.23 -28.22
C ILE A 31 -13.60 8.13 -28.47
N GLY A 32 -12.91 7.30 -27.69
CA GLY A 32 -11.46 7.16 -27.73
C GLY A 32 -10.78 8.10 -26.74
N VAL A 33 -9.73 7.60 -26.09
CA VAL A 33 -8.95 8.32 -25.06
C VAL A 33 -7.72 8.98 -25.69
N VAL A 34 -7.40 8.62 -26.93
CA VAL A 34 -6.20 8.98 -27.65
C VAL A 34 -6.56 9.23 -29.12
N THR A 35 -5.88 10.18 -29.75
CA THR A 35 -5.96 10.48 -31.19
C THR A 35 -4.69 10.01 -31.90
N GLY A 36 -4.82 9.51 -33.13
CA GLY A 36 -3.69 8.98 -33.90
C GLY A 36 -3.30 7.53 -33.57
N ALA A 37 -4.08 6.85 -32.73
CA ALA A 37 -3.90 5.44 -32.42
C ALA A 37 -5.26 4.74 -32.30
N GLU A 38 -5.30 3.46 -32.66
CA GLU A 38 -6.46 2.59 -32.48
C GLU A 38 -6.16 1.50 -31.46
N PRO A 39 -7.16 0.95 -30.75
CA PRO A 39 -6.97 -0.21 -29.90
C PRO A 39 -6.44 -1.41 -30.69
N ALA A 40 -5.51 -2.17 -30.11
CA ALA A 40 -4.92 -3.34 -30.78
C ALA A 40 -5.94 -4.46 -31.07
N PHE A 41 -7.05 -4.48 -30.32
CA PHE A 41 -8.17 -5.39 -30.54
C PHE A 41 -9.49 -4.72 -30.15
N LEU A 42 -10.62 -5.32 -30.50
CA LEU A 42 -11.96 -4.83 -30.17
C LEU A 42 -12.25 -4.97 -28.65
N SER A 43 -11.66 -4.08 -27.86
CA SER A 43 -11.64 -4.08 -26.40
C SER A 43 -12.84 -3.35 -25.77
N TRP A 44 -13.48 -2.44 -26.52
CA TRP A 44 -14.52 -1.56 -26.01
C TRP A 44 -15.68 -2.29 -25.30
N PRO A 45 -16.16 -3.48 -25.73
CA PRO A 45 -17.25 -4.16 -25.02
C PRO A 45 -16.81 -4.63 -23.63
N LEU A 46 -15.56 -5.09 -23.49
CA LEU A 46 -15.01 -5.52 -22.21
C LEU A 46 -14.80 -4.34 -21.27
N LEU A 47 -14.30 -3.22 -21.79
CA LEU A 47 -14.12 -2.00 -21.01
C LEU A 47 -15.46 -1.41 -20.54
N VAL A 48 -16.48 -1.39 -21.39
CA VAL A 48 -17.86 -1.00 -21.00
C VAL A 48 -18.41 -1.96 -19.95
N LEU A 49 -18.22 -3.27 -20.13
CA LEU A 49 -18.63 -4.26 -19.14
C LEU A 49 -18.00 -3.98 -17.78
N PHE A 50 -16.69 -3.78 -17.71
CA PHE A 50 -15.99 -3.50 -16.47
C PHE A 50 -16.35 -2.15 -15.85
N ALA A 51 -16.65 -1.12 -16.66
CA ALA A 51 -17.14 0.16 -16.18
C ALA A 51 -18.51 0.05 -15.51
N VAL A 52 -19.43 -0.75 -16.10
CA VAL A 52 -20.81 -0.90 -15.63
C VAL A 52 -20.92 -1.85 -14.44
N LEU A 53 -20.05 -2.86 -14.35
CA LEU A 53 -20.19 -3.98 -13.42
C LEU A 53 -20.27 -3.57 -11.93
N PRO A 54 -19.42 -2.68 -11.39
CA PRO A 54 -19.55 -2.22 -9.99
C PRO A 54 -20.89 -1.53 -9.71
N ALA A 55 -21.35 -0.66 -10.61
CA ALA A 55 -22.60 0.08 -10.46
C ALA A 55 -23.82 -0.86 -10.59
N GLY A 56 -23.80 -1.76 -11.58
CA GLY A 56 -24.86 -2.74 -11.82
C GLY A 56 -25.03 -3.72 -10.66
N LEU A 57 -23.93 -4.24 -10.11
CA LEU A 57 -23.97 -5.11 -8.92
C LEU A 57 -24.44 -4.37 -7.68
N ALA A 58 -23.96 -3.14 -7.44
CA ALA A 58 -24.41 -2.34 -6.30
C ALA A 58 -25.91 -2.03 -6.40
N LEU A 59 -26.42 -1.70 -7.58
CA LEU A 59 -27.85 -1.50 -7.82
C LEU A 59 -28.64 -2.79 -7.57
N GLY A 60 -28.21 -3.92 -8.13
CA GLY A 60 -28.87 -5.21 -7.91
C GLY A 60 -28.92 -5.61 -6.43
N LEU A 61 -27.84 -5.37 -5.68
CA LEU A 61 -27.77 -5.63 -4.24
C LEU A 61 -28.66 -4.68 -3.43
N LEU A 62 -28.77 -3.41 -3.85
CA LEU A 62 -29.67 -2.43 -3.25
C LEU A 62 -31.14 -2.83 -3.48
N LEU A 63 -31.48 -3.31 -4.67
CA LEU A 63 -32.81 -3.83 -5.01
C LEU A 63 -33.16 -5.09 -4.23
N ARG A 64 -32.17 -5.95 -3.93
CA ARG A 64 -32.30 -7.11 -3.04
C ARG A 64 -32.34 -6.77 -1.54
N ALA A 65 -32.45 -5.49 -1.19
CA ALA A 65 -32.47 -5.00 0.18
C ALA A 65 -31.20 -5.38 0.99
N THR A 66 -30.05 -5.47 0.32
CA THR A 66 -28.72 -5.69 0.95
C THR A 66 -27.82 -4.45 0.84
N PRO A 67 -28.22 -3.29 1.42
CA PRO A 67 -27.53 -2.02 1.23
C PRO A 67 -26.09 -2.02 1.76
N GLY A 68 -25.81 -2.82 2.80
CA GLY A 68 -24.45 -2.97 3.32
C GLY A 68 -23.48 -3.59 2.30
N ILE A 69 -23.91 -4.65 1.60
CA ILE A 69 -23.08 -5.30 0.57
C ILE A 69 -22.90 -4.34 -0.62
N ALA A 70 -23.97 -3.68 -1.06
CA ALA A 70 -23.90 -2.68 -2.12
C ALA A 70 -22.88 -1.57 -1.80
N ALA A 71 -22.92 -1.04 -0.58
CA ALA A 71 -22.00 -0.01 -0.13
C ALA A 71 -20.55 -0.50 -0.09
N GLY A 72 -20.34 -1.73 0.38
CA GLY A 72 -19.03 -2.36 0.38
C GLY A 72 -18.46 -2.54 -1.03
N VAL A 73 -19.26 -3.00 -1.99
CA VAL A 73 -18.83 -3.20 -3.40
C VAL A 73 -18.33 -1.89 -4.00
N LEU A 74 -19.07 -0.79 -3.80
CA LEU A 74 -18.66 0.53 -4.27
C LEU A 74 -17.39 1.02 -3.56
N ALA A 75 -17.26 0.78 -2.25
CA ALA A 75 -16.07 1.16 -1.50
C ALA A 75 -14.81 0.42 -1.99
N GLY A 76 -14.90 -0.90 -2.19
CA GLY A 76 -13.79 -1.71 -2.70
C GLY A 76 -13.40 -1.34 -4.13
N ALA A 77 -14.39 -1.25 -5.04
CA ALA A 77 -14.14 -0.86 -6.43
C ALA A 77 -13.59 0.57 -6.54
N GLY A 78 -14.08 1.48 -5.69
CA GLY A 78 -13.62 2.86 -5.62
C GLY A 78 -12.15 3.00 -5.23
N VAL A 79 -11.63 2.14 -4.36
CA VAL A 79 -10.19 2.11 -4.01
C VAL A 79 -9.34 1.78 -5.24
N VAL A 80 -9.68 0.70 -5.96
CA VAL A 80 -8.92 0.30 -7.16
C VAL A 80 -9.05 1.35 -8.27
N ALA A 81 -10.24 1.95 -8.42
CA ALA A 81 -10.47 3.02 -9.38
C ALA A 81 -9.61 4.26 -9.09
N ALA A 82 -9.45 4.64 -7.81
CA ALA A 82 -8.59 5.76 -7.43
C ALA A 82 -7.12 5.49 -7.78
N CYS A 83 -6.60 4.29 -7.47
CA CYS A 83 -5.24 3.88 -7.85
C CYS A 83 -5.07 3.88 -9.38
N GLY A 84 -6.03 3.31 -10.11
CA GLY A 84 -6.02 3.27 -11.57
C GLY A 84 -6.20 4.64 -12.23
N ALA A 85 -6.78 5.64 -11.57
CA ALA A 85 -6.87 7.01 -12.10
C ALA A 85 -5.50 7.70 -12.12
N VAL A 86 -4.65 7.41 -11.12
CA VAL A 86 -3.27 7.91 -11.08
C VAL A 86 -2.45 7.30 -12.21
N ALA A 87 -2.57 5.99 -12.44
CA ALA A 87 -1.90 5.33 -13.55
C ALA A 87 -2.35 5.87 -14.92
N ASP A 88 -3.67 6.00 -15.13
CA ASP A 88 -4.21 6.50 -16.41
C ASP A 88 -3.93 8.00 -16.64
N ALA A 89 -3.57 8.77 -15.62
CA ALA A 89 -3.14 10.15 -15.79
C ALA A 89 -1.84 10.26 -16.62
N GLN A 90 -1.08 9.16 -16.74
CA GLN A 90 0.08 9.06 -17.65
C GLN A 90 -0.29 9.38 -19.09
N VAL A 91 -1.52 9.06 -19.53
CA VAL A 91 -1.99 9.34 -20.89
C VAL A 91 -1.99 10.83 -21.18
N ALA A 92 -2.20 11.69 -20.19
CA ALA A 92 -2.15 13.15 -20.37
C ALA A 92 -0.73 13.66 -20.68
N ILE A 93 0.29 12.93 -20.23
CA ILE A 93 1.71 13.29 -20.39
C ILE A 93 2.27 12.66 -21.65
N ASP A 94 2.20 11.34 -21.73
CA ASP A 94 2.73 10.55 -22.84
C ASP A 94 1.97 9.22 -22.93
N ALA A 95 1.05 9.17 -23.89
CA ALA A 95 0.22 8.00 -24.15
C ALA A 95 1.01 6.84 -24.77
N SER A 96 2.13 7.12 -25.46
CA SER A 96 2.93 6.09 -26.14
C SER A 96 3.63 5.14 -25.15
N ARG A 97 3.84 5.60 -23.91
CA ARG A 97 4.50 4.82 -22.85
C ARG A 97 3.56 3.95 -22.01
N MET A 98 2.27 3.90 -22.35
CA MET A 98 1.31 3.06 -21.65
C MET A 98 1.27 1.65 -22.26
N ALA A 99 1.57 0.64 -21.45
CA ALA A 99 1.40 -0.77 -21.80
C ALA A 99 -0.08 -1.21 -21.73
N ARG A 100 -0.95 -0.58 -22.55
CA ARG A 100 -2.41 -0.83 -22.58
C ARG A 100 -2.90 -1.07 -24.01
N PRO A 101 -2.66 -2.26 -24.59
CA PRO A 101 -3.10 -2.62 -25.94
C PRO A 101 -4.61 -2.53 -26.13
N GLU A 102 -5.38 -2.61 -25.04
CA GLU A 102 -6.82 -2.40 -25.04
C GLU A 102 -7.24 -0.94 -25.30
N LEU A 103 -6.36 0.05 -25.12
CA LEU A 103 -6.67 1.46 -25.34
C LEU A 103 -6.01 2.01 -26.59
N LEU A 104 -4.78 1.57 -26.88
CA LEU A 104 -4.00 2.05 -28.01
C LEU A 104 -2.92 1.04 -28.42
N LEU A 105 -2.66 0.97 -29.72
CA LEU A 105 -1.44 0.44 -30.32
C LEU A 105 -0.63 1.66 -30.80
N PRO A 106 0.56 1.95 -30.21
CA PRO A 106 1.29 3.16 -30.55
C PRO A 106 1.65 3.24 -32.05
N GLN A 107 1.29 4.34 -32.69
CA GLN A 107 1.84 4.75 -33.99
C GLN A 107 2.85 5.90 -33.80
N VAL A 108 3.53 6.34 -34.86
CA VAL A 108 4.65 7.29 -34.78
C VAL A 108 4.29 8.61 -34.07
N GLU A 109 3.03 9.06 -34.15
CA GLU A 109 2.54 10.23 -33.41
C GLU A 109 1.24 9.90 -32.67
N VAL A 110 1.28 10.00 -31.34
CA VAL A 110 0.13 9.73 -30.47
C VAL A 110 -0.12 10.97 -29.61
N SER A 111 -1.32 11.56 -29.75
CA SER A 111 -1.74 12.70 -28.94
C SER A 111 -2.94 12.31 -28.08
N PRO A 112 -3.04 12.78 -26.82
CA PRO A 112 -4.20 12.45 -26.00
C PRO A 112 -5.52 12.97 -26.62
N ALA A 113 -6.65 12.35 -26.30
CA ALA A 113 -7.97 12.87 -26.66
C ALA A 113 -8.61 13.44 -25.39
N TRP A 114 -8.48 14.76 -25.17
CA TRP A 114 -8.77 15.41 -23.87
C TRP A 114 -10.19 15.16 -23.38
N LEU A 115 -11.16 15.06 -24.29
CA LEU A 115 -12.55 14.80 -23.95
C LEU A 115 -12.73 13.36 -23.43
N GLY A 116 -12.22 12.36 -24.15
CA GLY A 116 -12.27 10.96 -23.73
C GLY A 116 -11.45 10.70 -22.46
N LEU A 117 -10.24 11.25 -22.39
CA LEU A 117 -9.38 11.17 -21.20
C LEU A 117 -10.01 11.84 -19.98
N GLY A 118 -10.58 13.03 -20.16
CA GLY A 118 -11.28 13.74 -19.10
C GLY A 118 -12.45 12.94 -18.56
N LEU A 119 -13.26 12.32 -19.44
CA LEU A 119 -14.36 11.44 -19.04
C LEU A 119 -13.89 10.17 -18.33
N LEU A 120 -12.79 9.56 -18.77
CA LEU A 120 -12.21 8.37 -18.14
C LEU A 120 -11.74 8.69 -16.70
N LEU A 121 -10.94 9.74 -16.54
CA LEU A 121 -10.40 10.16 -15.24
C LEU A 121 -11.52 10.62 -14.31
N ALA A 122 -12.45 11.45 -14.79
CA ALA A 122 -13.62 11.87 -14.03
C ALA A 122 -14.45 10.67 -13.60
N GLY A 123 -14.69 9.71 -14.49
CA GLY A 123 -15.42 8.48 -14.18
C GLY A 123 -14.77 7.66 -13.07
N LYS A 124 -13.44 7.49 -13.08
CA LYS A 124 -12.73 6.77 -11.99
C LYS A 124 -12.78 7.53 -10.67
N LEU A 125 -12.61 8.86 -10.69
CA LEU A 125 -12.71 9.70 -9.49
C LEU A 125 -14.12 9.70 -8.91
N LEU A 126 -15.15 9.75 -9.76
CA LEU A 126 -16.55 9.65 -9.32
C LEU A 126 -16.86 8.30 -8.68
N LEU A 127 -16.29 7.21 -9.20
CA LEU A 127 -16.41 5.87 -8.57
C LEU A 127 -15.71 5.83 -7.21
N ALA A 128 -14.54 6.46 -7.07
CA ALA A 128 -13.86 6.58 -5.79
C ALA A 128 -14.67 7.39 -4.77
N VAL A 129 -15.21 8.55 -5.17
CA VAL A 129 -16.08 9.39 -4.33
C VAL A 129 -17.36 8.63 -3.94
N SER A 130 -17.95 7.88 -4.87
CA SER A 130 -19.10 7.02 -4.62
C SER A 130 -18.80 6.01 -3.51
N GLY A 131 -17.64 5.34 -3.58
CA GLY A 131 -17.18 4.42 -2.54
C GLY A 131 -17.03 5.07 -1.16
N VAL A 132 -16.50 6.28 -1.09
CA VAL A 132 -16.37 7.03 0.18
C VAL A 132 -17.74 7.39 0.76
N ILE A 133 -18.66 7.89 -0.07
CA ILE A 133 -20.03 8.23 0.36
C ILE A 133 -20.74 6.96 0.86
N ALA A 134 -20.70 5.88 0.08
CA ALA A 134 -21.28 4.59 0.41
C ALA A 134 -20.77 4.08 1.76
N LEU A 135 -19.46 4.11 1.99
CA LEU A 135 -18.85 3.65 3.24
C LEU A 135 -19.24 4.52 4.44
N ARG A 136 -19.34 5.84 4.26
CA ARG A 136 -19.82 6.76 5.32
C ARG A 136 -21.27 6.49 5.68
N SER A 137 -22.12 6.29 4.68
CA SER A 137 -23.55 5.98 4.86
C SER A 137 -23.77 4.58 5.43
N ALA A 138 -22.87 3.63 5.18
CA ALA A 138 -22.96 2.29 5.74
C ALA A 138 -22.68 2.24 7.26
N ARG A 139 -21.99 3.24 7.83
CA ARG A 139 -21.69 3.30 9.29
C ARG A 139 -22.93 3.49 10.16
N SER A 140 -24.04 3.97 9.59
CA SER A 140 -25.30 4.15 10.30
C SER A 140 -26.27 2.98 10.11
N LEU A 141 -25.85 1.93 9.37
CA LEU A 141 -26.61 0.69 9.30
C LEU A 141 -26.49 -0.08 10.63
N PRO A 142 -27.52 -0.86 11.02
CA PRO A 142 -27.44 -1.71 12.19
C PRO A 142 -26.29 -2.70 12.07
N ASP A 143 -25.58 -2.94 13.16
CA ASP A 143 -24.56 -3.99 13.23
C ASP A 143 -25.24 -5.34 13.03
N ASP A 144 -25.00 -5.94 11.86
CA ASP A 144 -25.38 -7.32 11.60
C ASP A 144 -24.25 -8.19 12.15
N THR A 145 -24.35 -8.54 13.44
CA THR A 145 -23.44 -9.43 14.19
C THR A 145 -23.55 -10.87 13.69
N SER A 146 -23.40 -11.05 12.37
CA SER A 146 -23.04 -12.31 11.76
C SER A 146 -21.81 -12.86 12.49
N GLY A 147 -21.87 -14.13 12.91
CA GLY A 147 -20.91 -14.84 13.79
C GLY A 147 -19.46 -14.96 13.31
N ARG A 148 -19.00 -14.03 12.46
CA ARG A 148 -17.61 -13.80 12.06
C ARG A 148 -16.74 -13.34 13.21
N ASP A 149 -17.29 -12.93 14.36
CA ASP A 149 -16.51 -12.42 15.48
C ASP A 149 -15.33 -13.31 15.86
N ARG A 150 -15.44 -14.64 15.86
CA ARG A 150 -14.29 -15.51 16.17
C ARG A 150 -13.22 -15.56 15.06
N VAL A 151 -13.59 -15.24 13.82
CA VAL A 151 -12.78 -15.43 12.60
C VAL A 151 -12.25 -14.13 11.99
N ARG A 152 -12.70 -12.94 12.42
CA ARG A 152 -12.34 -11.66 11.77
C ARG A 152 -10.82 -11.40 11.68
N GLN A 153 -10.04 -11.83 12.65
CA GLN A 153 -8.60 -11.56 12.69
C GLN A 153 -7.80 -12.38 11.67
N PRO A 154 -7.87 -13.73 11.67
CA PRO A 154 -7.20 -14.51 10.64
C PRO A 154 -7.75 -14.18 9.26
N LEU A 155 -9.04 -13.87 9.16
CA LEU A 155 -9.66 -13.44 7.90
C LEU A 155 -9.13 -12.09 7.40
N ALA A 156 -8.88 -11.12 8.28
CA ALA A 156 -8.35 -9.81 7.89
C ALA A 156 -6.92 -9.92 7.36
N LEU A 157 -6.10 -10.77 7.98
CA LEU A 157 -4.74 -11.05 7.51
C LEU A 157 -4.72 -11.81 6.19
N LEU A 158 -5.60 -12.81 6.05
CA LEU A 158 -5.74 -13.56 4.82
C LEU A 158 -6.24 -12.65 3.67
N ALA A 159 -7.22 -11.79 3.95
CA ALA A 159 -7.69 -10.79 3.00
C ALA A 159 -6.61 -9.77 2.63
N ALA A 160 -5.78 -9.35 3.60
CA ALA A 160 -4.61 -8.51 3.33
C ALA A 160 -3.60 -9.21 2.42
N ALA A 161 -3.30 -10.49 2.68
CA ALA A 161 -2.38 -11.28 1.88
C ALA A 161 -2.87 -11.46 0.44
N PHE A 162 -4.16 -11.75 0.24
CA PHE A 162 -4.73 -11.83 -1.11
C PHE A 162 -4.81 -10.48 -1.81
N GLY A 163 -5.10 -9.41 -1.06
CA GLY A 163 -5.00 -8.05 -1.59
C GLY A 163 -3.57 -7.67 -1.99
N LEU A 164 -2.58 -8.18 -1.26
CA LEU A 164 -1.17 -7.92 -1.54
C LEU A 164 -0.72 -8.71 -2.77
N LEU A 165 -1.19 -9.95 -2.91
CA LEU A 165 -0.99 -10.76 -4.10
C LEU A 165 -1.54 -10.06 -5.35
N LEU A 166 -2.74 -9.48 -5.25
CA LEU A 166 -3.35 -8.68 -6.31
C LEU A 166 -2.49 -7.46 -6.65
N GLY A 167 -2.03 -6.72 -5.63
CA GLY A 167 -1.14 -5.57 -5.80
C GLY A 167 0.19 -5.91 -6.45
N ILE A 168 0.85 -6.97 -5.99
CA ILE A 168 2.11 -7.47 -6.55
C ILE A 168 1.91 -7.85 -8.02
N GLY A 169 0.82 -8.54 -8.36
CA GLY A 169 0.51 -8.87 -9.75
C GLY A 169 0.40 -7.64 -10.66
N ALA A 170 -0.08 -6.51 -10.13
CA ALA A 170 -0.16 -5.24 -10.85
C ALA A 170 1.19 -4.50 -10.98
N LEU A 171 2.20 -4.85 -10.16
CA LEU A 171 3.57 -4.34 -10.33
C LEU A 171 4.34 -5.06 -11.43
N LEU A 172 4.04 -6.35 -11.62
CA LEU A 172 4.69 -7.20 -12.63
C LEU A 172 4.22 -6.82 -14.05
N GLY A 173 5.05 -7.12 -15.05
CA GLY A 173 4.73 -6.92 -16.47
C GLY A 173 3.37 -7.52 -16.83
N PRO A 174 2.48 -6.78 -17.52
CA PRO A 174 1.15 -7.27 -17.88
C PRO A 174 1.19 -8.34 -18.98
N TYR A 175 2.18 -8.29 -19.86
CA TYR A 175 2.44 -9.22 -20.96
C TYR A 175 3.89 -9.05 -21.43
N THR A 176 4.39 -9.95 -22.28
CA THR A 176 5.61 -9.73 -23.08
C THR A 176 5.24 -9.52 -24.54
N SER A 177 6.01 -8.71 -25.27
CA SER A 177 5.72 -8.34 -26.66
C SER A 177 6.92 -8.60 -27.57
N THR A 178 6.70 -9.20 -28.73
CA THR A 178 7.70 -9.26 -29.80
C THR A 178 7.64 -8.06 -30.76
N ASP A 179 6.63 -7.19 -30.60
CA ASP A 179 6.49 -5.96 -31.38
C ASP A 179 7.21 -4.80 -30.68
N PRO A 180 8.22 -4.15 -31.33
CA PRO A 180 8.96 -3.04 -30.74
C PRO A 180 8.10 -1.79 -30.46
N LEU A 181 6.92 -1.66 -31.07
CA LEU A 181 6.00 -0.55 -30.85
C LEU A 181 5.09 -0.75 -29.62
N LEU A 182 4.97 -1.98 -29.12
CA LEU A 182 4.18 -2.29 -27.95
C LEU A 182 5.10 -2.62 -26.78
N LEU A 183 5.26 -1.64 -25.88
CA LEU A 183 6.06 -1.78 -24.66
C LEU A 183 5.46 -2.89 -23.76
N ASP A 184 6.32 -3.76 -23.26
CA ASP A 184 6.04 -4.85 -22.32
C ASP A 184 6.50 -4.53 -20.89
N SER A 185 6.77 -3.26 -20.61
CA SER A 185 7.37 -2.83 -19.36
C SER A 185 6.51 -3.16 -18.15
N ALA A 186 7.16 -3.73 -17.13
CA ALA A 186 6.58 -3.83 -15.80
C ALA A 186 6.28 -2.43 -15.25
N ALA A 187 5.36 -2.32 -14.30
CA ALA A 187 5.09 -1.02 -13.68
C ALA A 187 6.34 -0.46 -12.99
N LEU A 188 7.27 -1.33 -12.56
CA LEU A 188 8.57 -1.00 -11.99
C LEU A 188 9.48 -0.24 -12.96
N ASP A 189 9.37 -0.55 -14.25
CA ASP A 189 10.20 0.01 -15.34
C ASP A 189 9.39 1.05 -16.15
N GLY A 190 8.11 1.16 -15.82
CA GLY A 190 7.14 2.00 -16.49
C GLY A 190 7.24 3.48 -16.08
N PRO A 191 6.43 4.34 -16.73
CA PRO A 191 6.37 5.75 -16.40
C PRO A 191 6.01 6.02 -14.93
N PRO A 192 6.45 7.16 -14.36
CA PRO A 192 6.35 7.44 -12.93
C PRO A 192 4.91 7.42 -12.41
N LEU A 193 3.93 7.82 -13.22
CA LEU A 193 2.51 7.79 -12.84
C LEU A 193 1.93 6.37 -12.85
N VAL A 194 2.40 5.50 -13.75
CA VAL A 194 2.01 4.09 -13.78
C VAL A 194 2.54 3.38 -12.54
N LEU A 195 3.82 3.59 -12.23
CA LEU A 195 4.45 3.09 -11.00
C LEU A 195 3.73 3.63 -9.75
N ALA A 196 3.39 4.92 -9.72
CA ALA A 196 2.62 5.53 -8.64
C ALA A 196 1.30 4.80 -8.40
N GLY A 197 0.52 4.57 -9.47
CA GLY A 197 -0.76 3.87 -9.41
C GLY A 197 -0.61 2.43 -8.91
N ALA A 198 0.41 1.71 -9.37
CA ALA A 198 0.69 0.34 -8.95
C ALA A 198 1.15 0.25 -7.49
N VAL A 199 2.06 1.12 -7.03
CA VAL A 199 2.47 1.23 -5.62
C VAL A 199 1.29 1.58 -4.72
N LEU A 200 0.45 2.52 -5.14
CA LEU A 200 -0.78 2.85 -4.43
C LEU A 200 -1.69 1.64 -4.31
N LEU A 201 -1.80 0.82 -5.35
CA LEU A 201 -2.64 -0.38 -5.36
C LEU A 201 -2.10 -1.45 -4.40
N VAL A 202 -0.78 -1.69 -4.39
CA VAL A 202 -0.08 -2.59 -3.47
C VAL A 202 -0.32 -2.25 -2.00
N ILE A 203 -0.52 -0.97 -1.68
CA ILE A 203 -0.76 -0.52 -0.31
C ILE A 203 -2.26 -0.47 -0.01
N ALA A 204 -3.05 0.17 -0.89
CA ALA A 204 -4.44 0.48 -0.63
C ALA A 204 -5.33 -0.76 -0.64
N VAL A 205 -5.07 -1.74 -1.51
CA VAL A 205 -5.90 -2.96 -1.62
C VAL A 205 -5.79 -3.84 -0.37
N PRO A 206 -4.59 -4.21 0.14
CA PRO A 206 -4.47 -4.97 1.40
C PRO A 206 -5.10 -4.24 2.58
N VAL A 207 -4.87 -2.93 2.68
CA VAL A 207 -5.40 -2.11 3.78
C VAL A 207 -6.93 -2.06 3.72
N ALA A 208 -7.52 -1.83 2.54
CA ALA A 208 -8.96 -1.84 2.36
C ALA A 208 -9.57 -3.22 2.64
N ALA A 209 -8.92 -4.29 2.21
CA ALA A 209 -9.37 -5.66 2.47
C ALA A 209 -9.37 -5.98 3.98
N ALA A 210 -8.28 -5.65 4.67
CA ALA A 210 -8.14 -5.89 6.10
C ALA A 210 -9.10 -5.04 6.94
N LEU A 211 -9.22 -3.74 6.63
CA LEU A 211 -10.16 -2.84 7.29
C LEU A 211 -11.61 -3.21 6.99
N GLY A 212 -11.90 -3.67 5.78
CA GLY A 212 -13.21 -4.16 5.40
C GLY A 212 -13.62 -5.35 6.26
N VAL A 213 -12.73 -6.33 6.46
CA VAL A 213 -12.96 -7.48 7.33
C VAL A 213 -13.03 -7.11 8.82
N ALA A 214 -12.28 -6.09 9.24
CA ALA A 214 -12.33 -5.57 10.60
C ALA A 214 -13.66 -4.86 10.93
N SER A 215 -14.43 -4.45 9.92
CA SER A 215 -15.73 -3.81 10.10
C SER A 215 -16.76 -4.72 10.77
N ARG A 216 -17.59 -4.15 11.65
CA ARG A 216 -18.67 -4.86 12.37
C ARG A 216 -19.83 -5.27 11.47
N ALA A 217 -20.03 -4.58 10.35
CA ALA A 217 -21.07 -4.88 9.39
C ALA A 217 -20.62 -5.98 8.41
N GLY A 218 -21.01 -7.23 8.69
CA GLY A 218 -20.59 -8.40 7.89
C GLY A 218 -20.90 -8.29 6.40
N GLY A 219 -22.02 -7.66 6.03
CA GLY A 219 -22.38 -7.39 4.64
C GLY A 219 -21.44 -6.39 3.95
N VAL A 220 -21.02 -5.33 4.66
CA VAL A 220 -20.06 -4.34 4.14
C VAL A 220 -18.70 -4.99 3.92
N ALA A 221 -18.25 -5.84 4.84
CA ALA A 221 -17.01 -6.58 4.70
C ALA A 221 -16.98 -7.45 3.43
N SER A 222 -18.01 -8.27 3.20
CA SER A 222 -18.13 -9.06 1.96
C SER A 222 -18.22 -8.18 0.72
N GLY A 223 -18.94 -7.05 0.82
CA GLY A 223 -19.03 -6.09 -0.27
C GLY A 223 -17.66 -5.52 -0.63
N ILE A 224 -16.85 -5.09 0.35
CA ILE A 224 -15.51 -4.52 0.11
C ILE A 224 -14.61 -5.54 -0.58
N LEU A 225 -14.55 -6.77 -0.08
CA LEU A 225 -13.75 -7.84 -0.69
C LEU A 225 -14.19 -8.13 -2.13
N GLY A 226 -15.52 -8.21 -2.36
CA GLY A 226 -16.07 -8.34 -3.70
C GLY A 226 -15.73 -7.15 -4.60
N GLY A 227 -15.87 -5.92 -4.10
CA GLY A 227 -15.54 -4.70 -4.83
C GLY A 227 -14.06 -4.61 -5.23
N LEU A 228 -13.15 -4.98 -4.33
CA LEU A 228 -11.71 -5.04 -4.61
C LEU A 228 -11.40 -6.08 -5.69
N ALA A 229 -12.01 -7.27 -5.60
CA ALA A 229 -11.88 -8.30 -6.62
C ALA A 229 -12.37 -7.80 -7.98
N LEU A 230 -13.56 -7.20 -8.03
CA LEU A 230 -14.16 -6.66 -9.26
C LEU A 230 -13.33 -5.52 -9.87
N GLY A 231 -12.78 -4.65 -9.03
CA GLY A 231 -11.88 -3.57 -9.47
C GLY A 231 -10.56 -4.09 -10.00
N GLY A 232 -10.07 -5.23 -9.50
CA GLY A 232 -8.83 -5.87 -9.96
C GLY A 232 -8.98 -6.70 -11.24
N LEU A 233 -10.18 -7.22 -11.54
CA LEU A 233 -10.41 -8.05 -12.75
C LEU A 233 -9.93 -7.41 -14.06
N PRO A 234 -10.18 -6.13 -14.35
CA PRO A 234 -9.70 -5.49 -15.58
C PRO A 234 -8.17 -5.56 -15.72
N LEU A 235 -7.43 -5.47 -14.61
CA LEU A 235 -5.97 -5.49 -14.61
C LEU A 235 -5.39 -6.84 -15.05
N ALA A 236 -6.18 -7.91 -14.97
CA ALA A 236 -5.75 -9.23 -15.42
C ALA A 236 -6.42 -9.68 -16.72
N VAL A 237 -7.73 -9.46 -16.83
CA VAL A 237 -8.50 -9.96 -17.97
C VAL A 237 -8.10 -9.23 -19.26
N LEU A 238 -7.84 -7.93 -19.21
CA LEU A 238 -7.49 -7.17 -20.43
C LEU A 238 -6.15 -7.62 -21.02
N PRO A 239 -5.05 -7.75 -20.23
CA PRO A 239 -3.80 -8.30 -20.76
C PRO A 239 -3.92 -9.76 -21.24
N LEU A 240 -4.67 -10.61 -20.54
CA LEU A 240 -4.85 -12.01 -20.96
C LEU A 240 -5.66 -12.13 -22.25
N VAL A 241 -6.67 -11.29 -22.45
CA VAL A 241 -7.40 -11.21 -23.72
C VAL A 241 -6.50 -10.67 -24.82
N ALA A 242 -5.64 -9.69 -24.53
CA ALA A 242 -4.64 -9.21 -25.49
C ALA A 242 -3.70 -10.34 -25.93
N ALA A 243 -3.11 -11.08 -24.98
CA ALA A 243 -2.25 -12.24 -25.26
C ALA A 243 -2.97 -13.37 -26.02
N TRP A 244 -4.29 -13.49 -25.88
CA TRP A 244 -5.08 -14.46 -26.62
C TRP A 244 -5.45 -13.99 -28.04
N ARG A 245 -5.58 -12.67 -28.24
CA ARG A 245 -6.02 -12.07 -29.52
C ARG A 245 -4.87 -11.66 -30.43
N LEU A 246 -3.72 -11.31 -29.87
CA LEU A 246 -2.56 -10.79 -30.58
C LEU A 246 -1.46 -11.84 -30.59
N GLU A 247 -0.99 -12.23 -31.77
CA GLU A 247 0.01 -13.30 -31.92
C GLU A 247 1.40 -12.92 -31.37
N PHE A 248 1.68 -11.62 -31.29
CA PHE A 248 2.94 -11.05 -30.81
C PHE A 248 2.93 -10.70 -29.31
N VAL A 249 1.84 -11.01 -28.59
CA VAL A 249 1.69 -10.75 -27.15
C VAL A 249 1.61 -12.07 -26.40
N HIS A 250 2.43 -12.24 -25.36
CA HIS A 250 2.48 -13.46 -24.57
C HIS A 250 2.12 -13.21 -23.10
N PRO A 251 1.47 -14.17 -22.42
CA PRO A 251 1.05 -14.01 -21.04
C PRO A 251 2.25 -14.07 -20.09
N THR A 252 2.21 -13.24 -19.05
CA THR A 252 3.19 -13.21 -17.96
C THR A 252 2.55 -13.64 -16.64
N ALA A 253 3.37 -13.73 -15.59
CA ALA A 253 2.89 -14.06 -14.25
C ALA A 253 2.00 -12.96 -13.62
N GLY A 254 2.15 -11.69 -14.04
CA GLY A 254 1.45 -10.54 -13.46
C GLY A 254 -0.07 -10.70 -13.42
N PRO A 255 -0.75 -10.85 -14.57
CA PRO A 255 -2.18 -11.10 -14.64
C PRO A 255 -2.64 -12.34 -13.86
N VAL A 256 -1.80 -13.38 -13.78
CA VAL A 256 -2.11 -14.60 -13.02
C VAL A 256 -2.17 -14.30 -11.53
N PHE A 257 -1.20 -13.56 -10.98
CA PHE A 257 -1.22 -13.15 -9.57
C PHE A 257 -2.42 -12.25 -9.25
N VAL A 258 -2.77 -11.33 -10.15
CA VAL A 258 -3.97 -10.50 -10.02
C VAL A 258 -5.24 -11.37 -9.99
N LEU A 259 -5.38 -12.33 -10.91
CA LEU A 259 -6.54 -13.25 -10.93
C LEU A 259 -6.63 -14.10 -9.66
N VAL A 260 -5.51 -14.66 -9.19
CA VAL A 260 -5.50 -15.48 -7.97
C VAL A 260 -5.88 -14.61 -6.78
N GLY A 261 -5.29 -13.42 -6.64
CA GLY A 261 -5.63 -12.48 -5.56
C GLY A 261 -7.10 -12.06 -5.60
N ALA A 262 -7.61 -11.65 -6.76
CA ALA A 262 -9.02 -11.27 -6.95
C ALA A 262 -9.97 -12.45 -6.72
N GLY A 263 -9.64 -13.63 -7.22
CA GLY A 263 -10.41 -14.86 -7.04
C GLY A 263 -10.50 -15.28 -5.57
N CYS A 264 -9.38 -15.21 -4.85
CA CYS A 264 -9.35 -15.48 -3.41
C CYS A 264 -10.15 -14.43 -2.61
N LEU A 265 -10.06 -13.14 -2.95
CA LEU A 265 -10.90 -12.10 -2.34
C LEU A 265 -12.40 -12.31 -2.62
N ALA A 266 -12.77 -12.68 -3.84
CA ALA A 266 -14.15 -13.00 -4.21
C ALA A 266 -14.66 -14.27 -3.50
N ALA A 267 -13.80 -15.28 -3.33
CA ALA A 267 -14.12 -16.45 -2.53
C ALA A 267 -14.36 -16.06 -1.06
N LEU A 268 -13.49 -15.25 -0.46
CA LEU A 268 -13.70 -14.75 0.91
C LEU A 268 -14.96 -13.89 1.05
N ALA A 269 -15.34 -13.15 0.01
CA ALA A 269 -16.56 -12.34 -0.02
C ALA A 269 -17.83 -13.20 0.02
N THR A 270 -17.81 -14.37 -0.62
CA THR A 270 -18.99 -15.23 -0.84
C THR A 270 -19.08 -16.40 0.13
N LEU A 271 -17.96 -16.82 0.72
CA LEU A 271 -17.92 -17.98 1.60
C LEU A 271 -18.75 -17.75 2.88
N PRO A 272 -19.67 -18.68 3.21
CA PRO A 272 -20.43 -18.60 4.45
C PRO A 272 -19.53 -18.71 5.70
N SER A 273 -19.83 -17.91 6.72
CA SER A 273 -19.03 -17.78 7.95
C SER A 273 -18.75 -19.10 8.66
N ARG A 274 -19.70 -20.06 8.60
CA ARG A 274 -19.53 -21.40 9.16
C ARG A 274 -18.35 -22.17 8.56
N TRP A 275 -18.12 -22.04 7.25
CA TRP A 275 -17.01 -22.72 6.58
C TRP A 275 -15.69 -22.03 6.88
N LEU A 276 -15.70 -20.69 6.94
CA LEU A 276 -14.53 -19.92 7.38
C LEU A 276 -14.13 -20.27 8.81
N ALA A 277 -15.10 -20.51 9.71
CA ALA A 277 -14.83 -20.94 11.07
C ALA A 277 -14.14 -22.32 11.09
N VAL A 278 -14.62 -23.30 10.32
CA VAL A 278 -13.98 -24.63 10.22
C VAL A 278 -12.55 -24.54 9.68
N LEU A 279 -12.30 -23.67 8.70
CA LEU A 279 -10.98 -23.53 8.08
C LEU A 279 -9.97 -22.76 8.92
N LEU A 280 -10.43 -21.77 9.70
CA LEU A 280 -9.56 -20.78 10.35
C LEU A 280 -9.55 -20.86 11.87
N VAL A 281 -10.52 -21.54 12.48
CA VAL A 281 -10.57 -21.77 13.93
C VAL A 281 -10.10 -23.19 14.19
N ARG A 282 -9.01 -23.33 14.94
CA ARG A 282 -8.58 -24.62 15.46
C ARG A 282 -9.51 -24.98 16.62
N ASP A 283 -10.07 -26.18 16.57
CA ASP A 283 -11.00 -26.70 17.57
C ASP A 283 -10.19 -27.03 18.85
N ASP A 284 -9.88 -26.01 19.64
CA ASP A 284 -9.29 -26.20 20.96
C ASP A 284 -10.43 -26.67 21.88
N GLY A 285 -10.58 -27.99 21.98
CA GLY A 285 -11.63 -28.71 22.70
C GLY A 285 -11.60 -28.56 24.23
N SER A 286 -11.36 -27.37 24.77
CA SER A 286 -11.50 -27.09 26.20
C SER A 286 -12.22 -25.77 26.42
N ASP A 287 -13.41 -25.85 27.01
CA ASP A 287 -14.00 -24.77 27.79
C ASP A 287 -12.98 -24.32 28.86
N GLY A 288 -12.27 -23.22 28.60
CA GLY A 288 -11.27 -22.72 29.54
C GLY A 288 -10.42 -21.60 28.95
N ALA A 289 -10.80 -20.35 29.24
CA ALA A 289 -9.99 -19.15 29.06
C ALA A 289 -9.44 -18.92 27.64
N GLY A 290 -10.31 -18.48 26.73
CA GLY A 290 -9.88 -17.94 25.44
C GLY A 290 -8.78 -16.90 25.64
N LEU A 291 -7.59 -17.18 25.11
CA LEU A 291 -6.49 -16.22 25.10
C LEU A 291 -7.01 -14.89 24.52
N PRO A 292 -6.70 -13.74 25.13
CA PRO A 292 -7.16 -12.46 24.64
C PRO A 292 -6.71 -12.32 23.20
N ARG A 293 -7.71 -12.21 22.31
CA ARG A 293 -7.64 -12.07 20.85
C ARG A 293 -6.48 -11.20 20.34
N GLN A 294 -6.10 -10.22 21.14
CA GLN A 294 -5.00 -9.30 20.96
C GLN A 294 -3.61 -9.99 20.90
N ARG A 295 -3.38 -11.03 21.71
CA ARG A 295 -2.10 -11.77 21.76
C ARG A 295 -1.79 -12.49 20.46
N VAL A 296 -2.80 -12.99 19.76
CA VAL A 296 -2.62 -13.69 18.47
C VAL A 296 -2.15 -12.72 17.39
N LEU A 297 -2.75 -11.53 17.31
CA LEU A 297 -2.30 -10.48 16.37
C LEU A 297 -0.86 -10.06 16.65
N TYR A 298 -0.45 -9.96 17.92
CA TYR A 298 0.94 -9.66 18.26
C TYR A 298 1.90 -10.80 17.94
N GLY A 299 1.48 -12.05 18.14
CA GLY A 299 2.27 -13.21 17.72
C GLY A 299 2.48 -13.22 16.20
N ILE A 300 1.44 -12.93 15.42
CA ILE A 300 1.54 -12.87 13.96
C ILE A 300 2.38 -11.67 13.50
N ALA A 301 2.18 -10.48 14.07
CA ALA A 301 3.03 -9.32 13.79
C ALA A 301 4.50 -9.61 14.14
N GLY A 302 4.76 -10.23 15.29
CA GLY A 302 6.08 -10.69 15.69
C GLY A 302 6.69 -11.66 14.69
N ALA A 303 5.95 -12.68 14.27
CA ALA A 303 6.40 -13.66 13.28
C ALA A 303 6.70 -13.01 11.92
N LEU A 304 5.84 -12.12 11.43
CA LEU A 304 6.05 -11.37 10.18
C LEU A 304 7.30 -10.48 10.28
N ALA A 305 7.52 -9.82 11.43
CA ALA A 305 8.72 -9.03 11.65
C ALA A 305 10.00 -9.90 11.67
N VAL A 306 9.96 -11.09 12.26
CA VAL A 306 11.06 -12.07 12.23
C VAL A 306 11.34 -12.51 10.79
N LEU A 307 10.30 -12.88 10.03
CA LEU A 307 10.45 -13.30 8.63
C LEU A 307 10.97 -12.18 7.73
N ALA A 308 10.48 -10.95 7.91
CA ALA A 308 10.99 -9.76 7.23
C ALA A 308 12.47 -9.53 7.58
N GLY A 309 12.83 -9.62 8.86
CA GLY A 309 14.20 -9.46 9.34
C GLY A 309 15.16 -10.51 8.81
N ALA A 310 14.77 -11.79 8.86
CA ALA A 310 15.56 -12.90 8.33
C ALA A 310 15.76 -12.79 6.81
N SER A 311 14.69 -12.42 6.08
CA SER A 311 14.77 -12.20 4.63
C SER A 311 15.67 -11.01 4.29
N ALA A 312 15.60 -9.92 5.04
CA ALA A 312 16.49 -8.76 4.85
C ALA A 312 17.96 -9.13 5.11
N ILE A 313 18.25 -9.89 6.17
CA ILE A 313 19.61 -10.38 6.46
C ILE A 313 20.10 -11.29 5.32
N ALA A 314 19.27 -12.22 4.85
CA ALA A 314 19.62 -13.09 3.73
C ALA A 314 19.88 -12.28 2.45
N GLY A 315 19.09 -11.25 2.18
CA GLY A 315 19.31 -10.31 1.07
C GLY A 315 20.60 -9.50 1.22
N ALA A 316 20.98 -9.15 2.44
CA ALA A 316 22.24 -8.45 2.72
C ALA A 316 23.49 -9.31 2.47
N MET A 317 23.37 -10.63 2.63
CA MET A 317 24.50 -11.59 2.62
C MET A 317 24.63 -12.39 1.33
N THR A 318 23.72 -12.21 0.38
CA THR A 318 23.72 -12.93 -0.90
C THR A 318 24.02 -11.99 -2.06
N PRO A 319 24.54 -12.48 -3.20
CA PRO A 319 24.77 -11.64 -4.37
C PRO A 319 23.47 -11.09 -4.95
N LEU A 320 23.50 -9.85 -5.43
CA LEU A 320 22.32 -9.19 -6.02
C LEU A 320 22.22 -9.40 -7.53
N VAL A 321 23.28 -9.10 -8.27
CA VAL A 321 23.39 -9.37 -9.70
C VAL A 321 24.75 -10.01 -9.96
N ILE A 322 24.78 -11.02 -10.81
CA ILE A 322 26.01 -11.70 -11.23
C ILE A 322 26.20 -11.41 -12.72
N GLY A 323 27.28 -10.71 -13.04
CA GLY A 323 27.68 -10.39 -14.42
C GLY A 323 28.28 -11.59 -15.16
N PRO A 324 28.58 -11.43 -16.46
CA PRO A 324 29.01 -12.53 -17.33
C PRO A 324 30.36 -13.13 -16.90
N ASP A 325 31.26 -12.31 -16.35
CA ASP A 325 32.56 -12.74 -15.82
C ASP A 325 32.47 -13.29 -14.38
N GLY A 326 31.26 -13.52 -13.85
CA GLY A 326 31.01 -13.93 -12.47
C GLY A 326 31.23 -12.82 -11.44
N GLN A 327 31.47 -11.58 -11.87
CA GLN A 327 31.57 -10.43 -10.97
C GLN A 327 30.21 -10.11 -10.34
N GLN A 328 30.24 -9.80 -9.05
CA GLN A 328 29.04 -9.44 -8.29
C GLN A 328 28.84 -7.93 -8.35
N VAL A 329 27.65 -7.53 -8.82
CA VAL A 329 27.20 -6.14 -8.84
C VAL A 329 26.16 -5.99 -7.73
N ASP A 330 26.60 -5.38 -6.63
CA ASP A 330 25.79 -5.18 -5.44
C ASP A 330 25.41 -3.70 -5.29
N SER A 331 24.26 -3.45 -4.67
CA SER A 331 23.90 -2.08 -4.26
C SER A 331 24.73 -1.65 -3.04
N PRO A 332 25.30 -0.43 -2.98
CA PRO A 332 26.04 0.04 -1.81
C PRO A 332 25.20 0.01 -0.53
N VAL A 333 23.90 0.31 -0.67
CA VAL A 333 22.94 0.33 0.44
C VAL A 333 22.44 -1.05 0.84
N GLN A 334 22.78 -2.12 0.09
CA GLN A 334 22.44 -3.50 0.44
C GLN A 334 22.96 -3.89 1.83
N PHE A 335 24.12 -3.36 2.24
CA PHE A 335 24.65 -3.55 3.58
C PHE A 335 23.70 -3.07 4.69
N LEU A 336 22.87 -2.05 4.43
CA LEU A 336 21.92 -1.51 5.41
C LEU A 336 20.76 -2.48 5.71
N LEU A 337 20.50 -3.47 4.84
CA LEU A 337 19.54 -4.53 5.11
C LEU A 337 19.95 -5.39 6.32
N TYR A 338 21.25 -5.49 6.61
CA TYR A 338 21.74 -6.27 7.76
C TYR A 338 21.34 -5.67 9.12
N PRO A 339 21.76 -4.44 9.49
CA PRO A 339 21.36 -3.84 10.77
C PRO A 339 19.85 -3.62 10.87
N LEU A 340 19.19 -3.33 9.74
CA LEU A 340 17.73 -3.19 9.67
C LEU A 340 17.03 -4.52 9.94
N GLY A 341 17.44 -5.59 9.27
CA GLY A 341 16.87 -6.92 9.43
C GLY A 341 17.09 -7.47 10.84
N LEU A 342 18.27 -7.22 11.42
CA LEU A 342 18.56 -7.55 12.81
C LEU A 342 17.65 -6.78 13.76
N GLY A 343 17.52 -5.46 13.59
CA GLY A 343 16.64 -4.63 14.43
C GLY A 343 15.17 -5.06 14.35
N LEU A 344 14.65 -5.28 13.14
CA LEU A 344 13.27 -5.71 12.93
C LEU A 344 13.03 -7.14 13.45
N GLY A 345 13.98 -8.06 13.25
CA GLY A 345 13.91 -9.43 13.75
C GLY A 345 13.93 -9.49 15.28
N LEU A 346 14.80 -8.70 15.93
CA LEU A 346 14.83 -8.59 17.39
C LEU A 346 13.54 -8.00 17.96
N LEU A 347 12.98 -6.97 17.30
CA LEU A 347 11.65 -6.43 17.67
C LEU A 347 10.56 -7.51 17.50
N GLY A 348 10.65 -8.31 16.45
CA GLY A 348 9.82 -9.50 16.21
C GLY A 348 9.85 -10.49 17.38
N VAL A 349 11.05 -10.87 17.82
CA VAL A 349 11.24 -11.75 18.99
C VAL A 349 10.73 -11.08 20.28
N ALA A 350 10.98 -9.78 20.45
CA ALA A 350 10.53 -9.01 21.61
C ALA A 350 9.00 -8.94 21.72
N ALA A 351 8.26 -9.04 20.61
CA ALA A 351 6.80 -9.05 20.61
C ALA A 351 6.20 -10.28 21.32
N PHE A 352 6.94 -11.38 21.41
CA PHE A 352 6.52 -12.59 22.15
C PHE A 352 6.72 -12.45 23.67
N LEU A 353 7.46 -11.44 24.13
CA LEU A 353 7.71 -11.18 25.54
C LEU A 353 6.64 -10.23 26.12
N PRO A 354 5.79 -10.68 27.06
CA PRO A 354 4.67 -9.88 27.58
C PRO A 354 5.14 -8.60 28.29
N ALA A 355 6.35 -8.60 28.85
CA ALA A 355 6.94 -7.45 29.53
C ALA A 355 7.27 -6.28 28.59
N VAL A 356 7.54 -6.56 27.30
CA VAL A 356 8.02 -5.57 26.33
C VAL A 356 6.99 -5.30 25.23
N ALA A 357 5.98 -6.15 25.09
CA ALA A 357 4.95 -6.05 24.06
C ALA A 357 4.28 -4.66 23.97
N ALA A 358 4.06 -3.99 25.11
CA ALA A 358 3.49 -2.64 25.15
C ALA A 358 4.37 -1.57 24.47
N TRP A 359 5.69 -1.76 24.46
CA TRP A 359 6.68 -0.87 23.81
C TRP A 359 6.93 -1.24 22.35
N VAL A 360 6.93 -2.53 22.02
CA VAL A 360 7.19 -3.01 20.65
C VAL A 360 6.05 -2.63 19.70
N ARG A 361 4.82 -2.62 20.20
CA ARG A 361 3.64 -2.44 19.37
C ARG A 361 3.60 -1.13 18.58
N PRO A 362 3.80 0.06 19.18
CA PRO A 362 3.86 1.31 18.43
C PRO A 362 5.09 1.38 17.52
N VAL A 363 6.16 0.66 17.82
CA VAL A 363 7.35 0.61 16.95
C VAL A 363 7.02 -0.11 15.64
N PHE A 364 6.24 -1.20 15.68
CA PHE A 364 5.83 -1.94 14.49
C PHE A 364 5.00 -1.13 13.49
N SER A 365 4.33 -0.05 13.88
CA SER A 365 3.58 0.76 12.91
C SER A 365 4.48 1.58 11.98
N VAL A 366 5.78 1.69 12.29
CA VAL A 366 6.74 2.52 11.55
C VAL A 366 7.97 1.73 11.11
N ALA A 367 8.44 0.77 11.91
CA ALA A 367 9.69 0.05 11.67
C ALA A 367 9.72 -0.69 10.33
N TRP A 368 8.58 -1.21 9.86
CA TRP A 368 8.46 -1.88 8.56
C TRP A 368 8.86 -0.98 7.38
N VAL A 369 8.71 0.34 7.51
CA VAL A 369 9.00 1.30 6.44
C VAL A 369 10.50 1.40 6.17
N GLY A 370 11.36 1.09 7.14
CA GLY A 370 12.79 0.97 6.91
C GLY A 370 13.12 -0.07 5.83
N VAL A 371 12.36 -1.18 5.78
CA VAL A 371 12.51 -2.23 4.76
C VAL A 371 12.11 -1.73 3.39
N LEU A 372 11.07 -0.91 3.29
CA LEU A 372 10.72 -0.28 2.02
C LEU A 372 11.78 0.73 1.57
N LEU A 373 12.28 1.56 2.48
CA LEU A 373 13.28 2.59 2.19
C LEU A 373 14.55 1.99 1.59
N VAL A 374 15.09 0.94 2.21
CA VAL A 374 16.33 0.28 1.77
C VAL A 374 16.05 -0.73 0.66
N GLY A 375 15.01 -1.55 0.81
CA GLY A 375 14.67 -2.61 -0.13
C GLY A 375 14.34 -2.07 -1.53
N ALA A 376 13.65 -0.93 -1.63
CA ALA A 376 13.36 -0.30 -2.92
C ALA A 376 14.64 0.12 -3.68
N GLN A 377 15.64 0.64 -2.97
CA GLN A 377 16.94 1.02 -3.53
C GLN A 377 17.80 -0.19 -3.91
N VAL A 378 17.65 -1.30 -3.19
CA VAL A 378 18.35 -2.55 -3.53
C VAL A 378 17.71 -3.20 -4.74
N LEU A 379 16.37 -3.24 -4.81
CA LEU A 379 15.63 -3.86 -5.91
C LEU A 379 15.71 -3.06 -7.21
N SER A 380 16.03 -1.77 -7.19
CA SER A 380 16.23 -0.98 -8.42
C SER A 380 17.46 -1.40 -9.23
N VAL A 381 18.46 -2.04 -8.60
CA VAL A 381 19.68 -2.49 -9.29
C VAL A 381 19.45 -3.65 -10.26
N PRO A 382 18.84 -4.80 -9.85
CA PRO A 382 18.56 -5.88 -10.80
C PRO A 382 17.60 -5.45 -11.91
N ILE A 383 16.68 -4.53 -11.62
CA ILE A 383 15.79 -3.92 -12.61
C ILE A 383 16.60 -3.14 -13.66
N ALA A 384 17.49 -2.26 -13.21
CA ALA A 384 18.34 -1.50 -14.13
C ALA A 384 19.34 -2.39 -14.90
N ALA A 385 19.71 -3.54 -14.34
CA ALA A 385 20.59 -4.50 -15.01
C ALA A 385 19.91 -5.15 -16.22
N ASP A 386 18.60 -5.39 -16.17
CA ASP A 386 17.83 -5.96 -17.28
C ASP A 386 17.72 -4.99 -18.48
N GLU A 387 17.89 -3.69 -18.26
CA GLU A 387 17.93 -2.68 -19.33
C GLU A 387 19.27 -2.68 -20.10
N LEU A 388 20.30 -3.34 -19.59
CA LEU A 388 21.62 -3.37 -20.22
C LEU A 388 21.72 -4.55 -21.21
N PRO A 389 22.31 -4.34 -22.41
CA PRO A 389 22.52 -5.40 -23.39
C PRO A 389 23.71 -6.31 -23.02
N ILE A 390 23.73 -6.80 -21.78
CA ILE A 390 24.79 -7.62 -21.21
C ILE A 390 24.13 -8.81 -20.52
N ASP A 391 24.67 -10.01 -20.72
CA ASP A 391 24.19 -11.21 -20.04
C ASP A 391 24.41 -11.08 -18.53
N THR A 392 23.37 -10.72 -17.80
CA THR A 392 23.35 -10.67 -16.33
C THR A 392 22.40 -11.72 -15.78
N THR A 393 22.70 -12.22 -14.59
CA THR A 393 21.83 -13.16 -13.89
C THR A 393 21.43 -12.59 -12.53
N HIS A 394 20.15 -12.68 -12.20
CA HIS A 394 19.66 -12.24 -10.90
C HIS A 394 20.20 -13.16 -9.79
N GLY A 395 20.88 -12.55 -8.84
CA GLY A 395 21.33 -13.25 -7.65
C GLY A 395 20.18 -13.48 -6.63
N PRO A 396 20.41 -14.34 -5.63
CA PRO A 396 19.39 -14.64 -4.61
C PRO A 396 18.91 -13.43 -3.80
N ALA A 397 19.73 -12.37 -3.69
CA ALA A 397 19.39 -11.22 -2.85
C ALA A 397 18.15 -10.46 -3.34
N GLY A 398 17.87 -10.47 -4.64
CA GLY A 398 16.64 -9.88 -5.18
C GLY A 398 15.40 -10.54 -4.57
N TRP A 399 15.35 -11.88 -4.57
CA TRP A 399 14.24 -12.65 -4.02
C TRP A 399 14.10 -12.48 -2.50
N TRP A 400 15.22 -12.49 -1.77
CA TRP A 400 15.20 -12.28 -0.33
C TRP A 400 14.75 -10.87 0.05
N THR A 401 15.22 -9.85 -0.66
CA THR A 401 14.82 -8.46 -0.44
C THR A 401 13.34 -8.25 -0.78
N PHE A 402 12.87 -8.85 -1.88
CA PHE A 402 11.46 -8.85 -2.24
C PHE A 402 10.60 -9.52 -1.16
N GLY A 403 11.00 -10.69 -0.68
CA GLY A 403 10.34 -11.37 0.44
C GLY A 403 10.28 -10.50 1.71
N ALA A 404 11.37 -9.80 2.03
CA ALA A 404 11.41 -8.87 3.16
C ALA A 404 10.38 -7.73 3.02
N VAL A 405 10.27 -7.14 1.82
CA VAL A 405 9.27 -6.10 1.50
C VAL A 405 7.85 -6.63 1.67
N VAL A 406 7.56 -7.83 1.16
CA VAL A 406 6.24 -8.48 1.30
C VAL A 406 5.88 -8.70 2.78
N PHE A 407 6.78 -9.28 3.57
CA PHE A 407 6.54 -9.49 5.00
C PHE A 407 6.40 -8.17 5.78
N ALA A 408 7.16 -7.13 5.41
CA ALA A 408 7.05 -5.80 5.99
C ALA A 408 5.69 -5.14 5.69
N LEU A 409 5.15 -5.30 4.48
CA LEU A 409 3.81 -4.81 4.12
C LEU A 409 2.71 -5.56 4.89
N LEU A 410 2.82 -6.89 5.02
CA LEU A 410 1.89 -7.66 5.84
C LEU A 410 1.96 -7.26 7.31
N LEU A 411 3.17 -6.99 7.84
CA LEU A 411 3.37 -6.45 9.17
C LEU A 411 2.69 -5.08 9.34
N ALA A 412 2.82 -4.19 8.35
CA ALA A 412 2.15 -2.90 8.34
C ALA A 412 0.62 -3.05 8.50
N VAL A 413 0.02 -3.92 7.69
CA VAL A 413 -1.42 -4.18 7.74
C VAL A 413 -1.83 -4.81 9.08
N CYS A 414 -1.06 -5.78 9.57
CA CYS A 414 -1.30 -6.41 10.86
C CYS A 414 -1.25 -5.38 12.01
N SER A 415 -0.28 -4.46 11.98
CA SER A 415 -0.15 -3.39 12.97
C SER A 415 -1.34 -2.42 12.93
N LEU A 416 -1.84 -2.11 11.74
CA LEU A 416 -2.98 -1.23 11.53
C LEU A 416 -4.28 -1.86 12.04
N VAL A 417 -4.53 -3.14 11.71
CA VAL A 417 -5.68 -3.90 12.24
C VAL A 417 -5.62 -4.00 13.76
N ALA A 418 -4.44 -4.30 14.32
CA ALA A 418 -4.25 -4.33 15.78
C ALA A 418 -4.50 -2.95 16.43
N GLY A 419 -4.19 -1.85 15.73
CA GLY A 419 -4.52 -0.49 16.15
C GLY A 419 -6.04 -0.24 16.20
N VAL A 420 -6.76 -0.63 15.16
CA VAL A 420 -8.22 -0.46 15.06
C VAL A 420 -8.96 -1.29 16.10
N VAL A 421 -8.60 -2.57 16.25
CA VAL A 421 -9.23 -3.49 17.20
C VAL A 421 -9.11 -2.97 18.63
N GLU A 422 -7.94 -2.46 19.02
CA GLU A 422 -7.78 -1.89 20.36
C GLU A 422 -8.59 -0.63 20.61
N ARG A 423 -8.72 0.24 19.60
CA ARG A 423 -9.54 1.44 19.75
C ARG A 423 -11.00 1.07 19.98
N GLU A 424 -11.47 0.01 19.35
CA GLU A 424 -12.81 -0.51 19.55
C GLU A 424 -13.01 -1.16 20.93
N GLU A 425 -12.03 -1.93 21.41
CA GLU A 425 -12.09 -2.59 22.73
C GLU A 425 -12.02 -1.57 23.89
N THR A 426 -11.25 -0.50 23.72
CA THR A 426 -11.08 0.53 24.77
C THR A 426 -12.22 1.54 24.85
N GLY A 427 -13.20 1.49 23.93
CA GLY A 427 -14.41 2.33 23.98
C GLY A 427 -14.18 3.84 23.96
N ARG A 428 -12.97 4.31 23.60
CA ARG A 428 -12.66 5.75 23.61
C ARG A 428 -13.49 6.47 22.56
N PRO A 429 -14.30 7.48 22.93
CA PRO A 429 -15.11 8.22 21.97
C PRO A 429 -14.22 8.83 20.87
N SER A 430 -14.72 8.78 19.63
CA SER A 430 -14.06 9.40 18.48
C SER A 430 -13.83 10.89 18.74
N ALA A 431 -12.62 11.35 18.45
CA ALA A 431 -12.10 12.71 18.61
C ALA A 431 -13.00 13.81 18.00
N VAL A 432 -14.11 14.12 18.68
CA VAL A 432 -15.00 15.25 18.41
C VAL A 432 -15.00 16.23 19.59
N SER A 433 -14.33 15.91 20.71
CA SER A 433 -14.07 16.86 21.81
C SER A 433 -12.71 17.57 21.69
N ASP A 434 -12.23 17.78 20.45
CA ASP A 434 -10.86 18.16 20.09
C ASP A 434 -10.47 19.64 20.36
N ALA A 435 -11.11 20.34 21.30
CA ALA A 435 -10.81 21.75 21.57
C ALA A 435 -10.28 22.07 22.99
N GLU A 436 -10.57 21.26 24.01
CA GLU A 436 -10.34 21.71 25.40
C GLU A 436 -9.03 21.22 26.06
N VAL A 437 -8.35 20.20 25.53
CA VAL A 437 -7.11 19.67 26.18
C VAL A 437 -5.82 20.23 25.56
N SER A 438 -5.89 20.94 24.43
CA SER A 438 -4.70 21.39 23.70
C SER A 438 -4.22 22.82 24.07
N GLY A 439 -4.82 23.46 25.09
CA GLY A 439 -4.55 24.86 25.46
C GLY A 439 -3.32 25.10 26.35
N GLY A 440 -2.70 24.06 26.93
CA GLY A 440 -1.54 24.22 27.80
C GLY A 440 -0.24 24.55 27.04
N ILE A 441 0.64 25.35 27.65
CA ILE A 441 1.97 25.74 27.10
C ILE A 441 2.75 24.52 26.59
N GLY A 442 2.66 23.38 27.28
CA GLY A 442 3.33 22.15 26.86
C GLY A 442 2.73 21.46 25.63
N GLY A 443 1.44 21.63 25.32
CA GLY A 443 0.85 21.14 24.07
C GLY A 443 1.37 21.92 22.86
N LYS A 444 1.52 23.24 23.04
CA LYS A 444 2.11 24.15 22.03
C LYS A 444 3.58 23.83 21.77
N LEU A 445 4.36 23.51 22.80
CA LEU A 445 5.78 23.11 22.65
C LEU A 445 5.95 21.79 21.88
N VAL A 446 5.15 20.76 22.19
CA VAL A 446 5.19 19.49 21.45
C VAL A 446 4.74 19.67 20.01
N GLY A 447 3.69 20.48 19.77
CA GLY A 447 3.23 20.81 18.42
C GLY A 447 4.27 21.58 17.60
N ALA A 448 4.90 22.60 18.19
CA ALA A 448 5.94 23.39 17.53
C ALA A 448 7.20 22.55 17.23
N GLY A 449 7.64 21.72 18.18
CA GLY A 449 8.75 20.80 17.97
C GLY A 449 8.44 19.75 16.89
N ALA A 450 7.21 19.23 16.85
CA ALA A 450 6.78 18.30 15.80
C ALA A 450 6.74 18.98 14.43
N ALA A 451 6.32 20.24 14.34
CA ALA A 451 6.37 21.01 13.09
C ALA A 451 7.80 21.24 12.60
N LEU A 452 8.71 21.63 13.51
CA LEU A 452 10.14 21.78 13.19
C LEU A 452 10.74 20.45 12.71
N ALA A 453 10.49 19.35 13.44
CA ALA A 453 10.91 18.02 13.03
C ALA A 453 10.35 17.66 11.66
N GLY A 454 9.10 18.03 11.37
CA GLY A 454 8.47 17.77 10.07
C GLY A 454 9.19 18.47 8.92
N VAL A 455 9.57 19.74 9.10
CA VAL A 455 10.35 20.48 8.10
C VAL A 455 11.73 19.85 7.89
N LEU A 456 12.41 19.45 8.97
CA LEU A 456 13.73 18.82 8.89
C LEU A 456 13.66 17.43 8.24
N VAL A 457 12.66 16.61 8.59
CA VAL A 457 12.40 15.31 7.95
C VAL A 457 12.13 15.52 6.46
N LEU A 458 11.28 16.49 6.10
CA LEU A 458 11.02 16.76 4.70
C LEU A 458 12.30 17.14 3.97
N GLY A 459 13.14 18.00 4.53
CA GLY A 459 14.46 18.33 3.96
C GLY A 459 15.38 17.12 3.81
N ALA A 460 15.37 16.19 4.76
CA ALA A 460 16.22 15.00 4.77
C ALA A 460 15.87 13.96 3.69
N PHE A 461 14.58 13.86 3.35
CA PHE A 461 14.09 12.94 2.30
C PHE A 461 13.98 13.65 0.94
N LEU A 462 13.73 14.96 0.93
CA LEU A 462 13.64 15.75 -0.29
C LEU A 462 15.00 15.91 -0.96
N LEU A 463 16.06 16.15 -0.18
CA LEU A 463 17.39 16.42 -0.71
C LEU A 463 18.29 15.18 -0.66
N PRO A 464 19.26 15.06 -1.58
CA PRO A 464 20.28 14.02 -1.53
C PRO A 464 21.12 14.11 -0.25
N VAL A 465 21.37 12.95 0.36
CA VAL A 465 22.28 12.83 1.51
C VAL A 465 23.74 12.82 1.04
N VAL A 466 23.95 12.39 -0.20
CA VAL A 466 25.26 12.12 -0.80
C VAL A 466 25.23 12.50 -2.27
N HIS A 467 26.34 13.05 -2.77
CA HIS A 467 26.61 13.17 -4.20
C HIS A 467 27.90 12.42 -4.56
N SER A 468 27.82 11.66 -5.64
CA SER A 468 28.97 11.02 -6.31
C SER A 468 28.72 11.00 -7.81
N VAL A 469 29.79 10.90 -8.60
CA VAL A 469 29.70 10.84 -10.07
C VAL A 469 29.13 9.50 -10.54
N ASP A 470 29.42 8.43 -9.79
CA ASP A 470 29.09 7.05 -10.15
C ASP A 470 27.88 6.50 -9.36
N TYR A 471 27.16 7.35 -8.63
CA TYR A 471 26.00 6.96 -7.83
C TYR A 471 24.86 7.96 -7.97
N VAL A 472 23.69 7.47 -8.38
CA VAL A 472 22.46 8.26 -8.40
C VAL A 472 21.82 8.17 -7.01
N PRO A 473 21.75 9.27 -6.25
CA PRO A 473 21.19 9.24 -4.91
C PRO A 473 19.68 9.05 -4.95
N ALA A 474 19.16 8.24 -4.02
CA ALA A 474 17.72 8.15 -3.82
C ALA A 474 17.25 9.42 -3.10
N ALA A 475 16.46 10.30 -3.69
CA ALA A 475 15.85 11.45 -3.00
C ALA A 475 14.57 11.88 -3.74
N LEU A 476 13.68 12.62 -3.06
CA LEU A 476 12.44 13.07 -3.72
C LEU A 476 12.68 14.17 -4.76
N SER A 477 13.85 14.81 -4.78
CA SER A 477 14.25 15.74 -5.83
C SER A 477 14.87 15.07 -7.05
N GLU A 478 15.13 13.77 -6.98
CA GLU A 478 15.87 13.02 -7.99
C GLU A 478 14.92 12.23 -8.91
N ARG A 479 15.47 11.27 -9.66
CA ARG A 479 14.70 10.44 -10.60
C ARG A 479 13.52 9.74 -9.89
N ILE A 480 12.36 9.78 -10.54
CA ILE A 480 11.19 9.05 -10.08
C ILE A 480 11.30 7.59 -10.55
N ASP A 481 11.79 6.73 -9.67
CA ASP A 481 11.96 5.29 -9.85
C ASP A 481 11.44 4.52 -8.62
N LEU A 482 11.75 3.23 -8.51
CA LEU A 482 11.35 2.43 -7.35
C LEU A 482 11.91 3.01 -6.03
N ALA A 483 13.16 3.50 -6.04
CA ALA A 483 13.80 4.09 -4.86
C ALA A 483 13.09 5.35 -4.39
N PHE A 484 12.63 6.20 -5.31
CA PHE A 484 11.81 7.38 -4.99
C PHE A 484 10.58 7.00 -4.16
N TRP A 485 9.88 5.92 -4.51
CA TRP A 485 8.70 5.47 -3.74
C TRP A 485 9.04 4.97 -2.35
N GLY A 486 10.17 4.27 -2.18
CA GLY A 486 10.68 3.88 -0.87
C GLY A 486 10.96 5.08 0.03
N VAL A 487 11.62 6.11 -0.52
CA VAL A 487 11.91 7.39 0.13
C VAL A 487 10.61 8.15 0.47
N LEU A 488 9.65 8.19 -0.44
CA LEU A 488 8.36 8.86 -0.24
C LEU A 488 7.57 8.21 0.89
N LEU A 489 7.45 6.88 0.88
CA LEU A 489 6.72 6.14 1.92
C LEU A 489 7.40 6.30 3.29
N ALA A 490 8.72 6.31 3.36
CA ALA A 490 9.48 6.62 4.56
C ALA A 490 9.19 8.02 5.10
N SER A 491 9.24 9.03 4.23
CA SER A 491 8.94 10.41 4.62
C SER A 491 7.50 10.56 5.15
N LEU A 492 6.51 10.00 4.44
CA LEU A 492 5.11 10.07 4.82
C LEU A 492 4.84 9.34 6.14
N ALA A 493 5.48 8.19 6.37
CA ALA A 493 5.34 7.45 7.62
C ALA A 493 5.88 8.25 8.82
N VAL A 494 7.06 8.86 8.69
CA VAL A 494 7.66 9.69 9.74
C VAL A 494 6.83 10.96 9.98
N LEU A 495 6.34 11.62 8.92
CA LEU A 495 5.43 12.75 9.06
C LEU A 495 4.09 12.33 9.72
N GLY A 496 3.57 11.16 9.38
CA GLY A 496 2.39 10.57 10.03
C GLY A 496 2.59 10.36 11.52
N VAL A 497 3.77 9.87 11.92
CA VAL A 497 4.16 9.78 13.34
C VAL A 497 4.07 11.15 14.01
N LEU A 498 4.66 12.19 13.42
CA LEU A 498 4.66 13.55 14.00
C LEU A 498 3.26 14.12 14.19
N VAL A 499 2.30 13.77 13.32
CA VAL A 499 0.88 14.14 13.45
C VAL A 499 0.19 13.35 14.58
N LEU A 500 0.61 12.11 14.82
CA LEU A 500 0.06 11.21 15.82
C LEU A 500 0.64 11.42 17.23
N VAL A 501 1.89 11.89 17.36
CA VAL A 501 2.57 12.09 18.66
C VAL A 501 1.73 12.94 19.62
N PRO A 502 1.16 14.10 19.23
CA PRO A 502 0.36 14.92 20.14
C PRO A 502 -0.92 14.25 20.64
N ARG A 503 -1.41 13.23 19.91
CA ARG A 503 -2.64 12.49 20.20
C ARG A 503 -2.39 11.14 20.88
N SER A 504 -1.13 10.75 21.03
CA SER A 504 -0.75 9.43 21.51
C SER A 504 -0.49 9.42 23.02
N GLY A 505 -0.76 8.28 23.67
CA GLY A 505 -0.32 8.06 25.05
C GLY A 505 1.20 8.07 25.17
N ARG A 506 1.74 8.36 26.36
CA ARG A 506 3.18 8.58 26.60
C ARG A 506 4.10 7.49 26.05
N VAL A 507 3.84 6.24 26.45
CA VAL A 507 4.64 5.08 26.00
C VAL A 507 4.57 4.94 24.48
N SER A 508 3.39 5.12 23.90
CA SER A 508 3.20 5.05 22.44
C SER A 508 3.90 6.18 21.71
N ALA A 509 3.83 7.41 22.21
CA ALA A 509 4.48 8.57 21.62
C ALA A 509 6.01 8.42 21.61
N VAL A 510 6.60 8.00 22.74
CA VAL A 510 8.05 7.77 22.82
C VAL A 510 8.47 6.62 21.90
N ALA A 511 7.75 5.51 21.90
CA ALA A 511 8.03 4.37 21.02
C ALA A 511 7.96 4.74 19.53
N LEU A 512 6.94 5.52 19.12
CA LEU A 512 6.81 6.02 17.75
C LEU A 512 7.97 6.95 17.36
N LEU A 513 8.39 7.84 18.26
CA LEU A 513 9.52 8.74 18.03
C LEU A 513 10.85 7.98 17.91
N ILE A 514 11.07 6.94 18.72
CA ILE A 514 12.24 6.06 18.60
C ILE A 514 12.24 5.35 17.25
N ALA A 515 11.09 4.84 16.81
CA ALA A 515 10.96 4.20 15.49
C ALA A 515 11.24 5.19 14.36
N ALA A 516 10.72 6.42 14.45
CA ALA A 516 10.99 7.50 13.50
C ALA A 516 12.49 7.88 13.44
N ILE A 517 13.16 7.97 14.60
CA ILE A 517 14.62 8.17 14.67
C ILE A 517 15.34 7.03 13.96
N GLY A 518 14.90 5.78 14.12
CA GLY A 518 15.46 4.63 13.40
C GLY A 518 15.36 4.78 11.87
N VAL A 519 14.20 5.18 11.35
CA VAL A 519 14.00 5.40 9.90
C VAL A 519 14.85 6.55 9.36
N VAL A 520 14.90 7.69 10.06
CA VAL A 520 15.78 8.81 9.68
C VAL A 520 17.26 8.43 9.85
N GLY A 521 17.58 7.56 10.82
CA GLY A 521 18.92 7.00 11.02
C GLY A 521 19.37 6.13 9.84
N LEU A 522 18.49 5.32 9.26
CA LEU A 522 18.80 4.57 8.02
C LEU A 522 19.13 5.53 6.87
N ARG A 523 18.37 6.62 6.76
CA ARG A 523 18.63 7.68 5.77
C ARG A 523 20.01 8.33 5.98
N LEU A 524 20.41 8.54 7.23
CA LEU A 524 21.74 9.06 7.58
C LEU A 524 22.86 8.06 7.20
N LEU A 525 22.63 6.77 7.47
CA LEU A 525 23.59 5.69 7.23
C LEU A 525 23.83 5.39 5.74
N GLU A 526 22.99 5.87 4.84
CA GLU A 526 23.24 5.84 3.39
C GLU A 526 24.58 6.47 3.05
N SER A 527 24.94 7.59 3.71
CA SER A 527 26.23 8.25 3.49
C SER A 527 27.42 7.33 3.75
N TYR A 528 27.34 6.57 4.84
CA TYR A 528 28.36 5.61 5.21
C TYR A 528 28.38 4.41 4.27
N ALA A 529 27.22 3.89 3.87
CA ALA A 529 27.11 2.75 2.97
C ALA A 529 27.71 3.05 1.58
N VAL A 530 27.40 4.23 1.02
CA VAL A 530 27.90 4.67 -0.28
C VAL A 530 29.40 5.05 -0.20
N GLY A 531 29.82 5.73 0.87
CA GLY A 531 31.23 6.13 1.09
C GLY A 531 32.22 4.99 1.29
N ARG A 532 31.76 3.75 1.47
CA ARG A 532 32.62 2.56 1.48
C ARG A 532 33.07 2.12 0.09
N ARG A 533 32.39 2.57 -0.96
CA ARG A 533 32.60 2.10 -2.34
C ARG A 533 32.96 3.22 -3.32
N TYR A 534 32.47 4.43 -3.07
CA TYR A 534 32.68 5.58 -3.96
C TYR A 534 33.37 6.72 -3.23
N ASP A 535 33.90 7.67 -4.00
CA ASP A 535 34.29 8.97 -3.47
C ASP A 535 33.05 9.86 -3.39
N VAL A 536 32.82 10.47 -2.23
CA VAL A 536 31.52 11.02 -1.86
C VAL A 536 31.64 12.40 -1.24
N SER A 537 30.81 13.32 -1.73
CA SER A 537 30.57 14.61 -1.08
C SER A 537 29.24 14.59 -0.32
N ILE A 538 29.22 15.27 0.84
CA ILE A 538 28.05 15.29 1.73
C ILE A 538 27.02 16.26 1.17
N GLY A 539 25.82 15.76 0.90
CA GLY A 539 24.67 16.55 0.47
C GLY A 539 23.95 17.24 1.64
N LEU A 540 23.10 18.23 1.32
CA LEU A 540 22.32 18.96 2.32
C LEU A 540 21.36 18.06 3.12
N GLY A 541 20.85 16.98 2.50
CA GLY A 541 19.94 16.03 3.15
C GLY A 541 20.53 15.40 4.42
N MET A 542 21.87 15.22 4.45
CA MET A 542 22.59 14.71 5.63
C MET A 542 22.39 15.61 6.86
N TRP A 543 22.58 16.92 6.69
CA TRP A 543 22.45 17.89 7.78
C TRP A 543 21.02 17.98 8.29
N PHE A 544 20.04 17.93 7.39
CA PHE A 544 18.63 17.86 7.74
C PHE A 544 18.29 16.57 8.50
N ALA A 545 18.86 15.42 8.12
CA ALA A 545 18.67 14.15 8.83
C ALA A 545 19.23 14.21 10.27
N ILE A 546 20.44 14.76 10.45
CA ILE A 546 21.04 14.98 11.78
C ILE A 546 20.14 15.88 12.62
N GLY A 547 19.74 17.03 12.08
CA GLY A 547 18.85 17.96 12.76
C GLY A 547 17.53 17.31 13.15
N ALA A 548 16.92 16.55 12.24
CA ALA A 548 15.68 15.81 12.50
C ALA A 548 15.85 14.82 13.65
N ILE A 549 16.93 14.03 13.68
CA ILE A 549 17.21 13.07 14.76
C ILE A 549 17.34 13.80 16.11
N VAL A 550 18.05 14.92 16.16
CA VAL A 550 18.22 15.71 17.39
C VAL A 550 16.87 16.23 17.90
N VAL A 551 16.03 16.79 17.02
CA VAL A 551 14.71 17.31 17.40
C VAL A 551 13.76 16.18 17.82
N LEU A 552 13.76 15.05 17.11
CA LEU A 552 12.97 13.87 17.45
C LEU A 552 13.38 13.29 18.82
N ALA A 553 14.67 13.23 19.11
CA ALA A 553 15.19 12.80 20.41
C ALA A 553 14.77 13.75 21.53
N ALA A 554 14.87 15.07 21.31
CA ALA A 554 14.40 16.07 22.26
C ALA A 554 12.88 15.95 22.51
N LEU A 555 12.08 15.70 21.47
CA LEU A 555 10.65 15.41 21.60
C LEU A 555 10.39 14.15 22.43
N ALA A 556 11.14 13.08 22.19
CA ALA A 556 10.98 11.83 22.94
C ALA A 556 11.28 12.04 24.44
N VAL A 557 12.36 12.76 24.75
CA VAL A 557 12.74 13.10 26.14
C VAL A 557 11.69 14.00 26.80
N THR A 558 11.21 15.03 26.12
CA THR A 558 10.19 15.95 26.68
C THR A 558 8.87 15.24 26.97
N VAL A 559 8.42 14.36 26.08
CA VAL A 559 7.22 13.52 26.29
C VAL A 559 7.44 12.56 27.47
N ALA A 560 8.62 11.96 27.59
CA ALA A 560 8.95 11.04 28.68
C ALA A 560 9.00 11.73 30.06
N ILE A 561 9.59 12.92 30.15
CA ILE A 561 9.74 13.66 31.42
C ILE A 561 8.40 14.18 31.92
N ARG A 562 7.58 14.75 31.03
CA ARG A 562 6.24 15.27 31.36
C ARG A 562 5.30 14.19 31.88
N GLY A 563 5.67 12.93 31.68
CA GLY A 563 4.99 11.80 32.25
C GLY A 563 4.99 11.78 33.78
N ARG A 564 6.14 12.10 34.37
CA ARG A 564 6.38 11.89 35.81
C ARG A 564 5.73 12.94 36.70
N SER A 565 5.29 14.07 36.14
CA SER A 565 4.77 15.20 36.92
C SER A 565 3.26 15.16 37.20
N THR A 566 2.51 14.20 36.64
CA THR A 566 1.06 14.05 36.91
C THR A 566 0.72 12.74 37.64
N GLU A 567 1.72 11.94 37.98
CA GLU A 567 1.60 10.72 38.80
C GLU A 567 2.14 10.93 40.23
N ARG A 568 2.56 12.16 40.54
CA ARG A 568 2.74 12.69 41.90
C ARG A 568 1.63 13.69 42.15
#